data_AF-A0AA39MK98-F1
#
_entry.id   AF-A0AA39MK98-F1
#
_cell.length_a   1.000
_cell.length_b   1.000
_cell.length_c   1.000
_cell.angle_alpha   90.00
_cell.angle_beta   90.00
_cell.angle_gamma   90.00
#
_symmetry.space_group_name_H-M   'P 1'
#
loop_
_entity.id
_entity.type
_entity.pdbx_description
1 polymer ?
#
loop_
_entity_poly.entity_id
_entity_poly.type
_entity_poly.pdbx_seq_one_letter_code
_entity_poly.pdbx_strand_id
1 'polypeptide(L)'
;MIECSICYNPLTDLCAAACGHIFCLACIEKWFAFSAPHQLVCKCPNCNLAIYKSGLRKVYISQSEALVEELSALRIQVKDLDACNNSLKTEVEGLRTELEGYQNLTVELLADMYVENDDQPQERNTVASAIYSTIKTVFLRDACLLGAVSAFYDAVTSVGSALLLQTVLLGIELVWRVVNRPEECLRKAALYVWIFTDFVASAMILAVVLLGVLCGDYDCMVIWLDFGYPRLCGLVECMKRRSSAYLVRRFDEQ
;
A
#
# COMPACT_ATOMS: atom_id res chain seq x y z
N MET A 1 9.95 -27.87 8.55
CA MET A 1 10.08 -29.07 7.68
C MET A 1 9.87 -30.27 8.58
N ILE A 2 9.07 -31.26 8.19
CA ILE A 2 8.81 -32.43 9.06
C ILE A 2 9.83 -33.52 8.71
N GLU A 3 10.66 -33.91 9.68
CA GLU A 3 11.74 -34.89 9.52
C GLU A 3 11.37 -36.24 10.12
N CYS A 4 11.92 -37.32 9.56
CA CYS A 4 11.73 -38.66 10.09
C CYS A 4 12.69 -38.91 11.27
N SER A 5 12.18 -39.31 12.44
CA SER A 5 13.01 -39.61 13.61
C SER A 5 13.85 -40.90 13.50
N ILE A 6 13.68 -41.69 12.42
CA ILE A 6 14.49 -42.90 12.17
C ILE A 6 15.71 -42.57 11.30
N CYS A 7 15.51 -41.84 10.19
CA CYS A 7 16.59 -41.54 9.24
C CYS A 7 17.10 -40.09 9.28
N TYR A 8 16.46 -39.23 10.07
CA TYR A 8 16.78 -37.80 10.21
C TYR A 8 16.78 -37.00 8.89
N ASN A 9 16.08 -37.51 7.88
CA ASN A 9 15.88 -36.84 6.59
C ASN A 9 14.44 -36.31 6.47
N PRO A 10 14.16 -35.39 5.54
CA PRO A 10 12.80 -35.00 5.19
C PRO A 10 11.93 -36.22 4.89
N LEU A 11 10.69 -36.22 5.40
CA LEU A 11 9.77 -37.34 5.25
C LEU A 11 9.42 -37.62 3.78
N THR A 12 9.53 -38.88 3.38
CA THR A 12 9.16 -39.41 2.06
C THR A 12 8.20 -40.60 2.23
N ASP A 13 7.12 -40.66 1.43
CA ASP A 13 6.02 -41.64 1.56
C ASP A 13 5.56 -41.78 3.03
N LEU A 14 4.88 -40.73 3.52
CA LEU A 14 4.57 -40.57 4.94
C LEU A 14 3.62 -41.67 5.42
N CYS A 15 3.90 -42.20 6.60
CA CYS A 15 3.00 -43.09 7.31
C CYS A 15 2.83 -42.64 8.76
N ALA A 16 1.61 -42.72 9.27
CA ALA A 16 1.31 -42.49 10.67
C ALA A 16 1.08 -43.83 11.37
N ALA A 17 1.73 -44.01 12.51
CA ALA A 17 1.41 -45.09 13.42
C ALA A 17 0.12 -44.79 14.21
N ALA A 18 -0.52 -45.82 14.78
CA ALA A 18 -1.72 -45.65 15.59
C ALA A 18 -1.54 -44.73 16.81
N CYS A 19 -0.30 -44.53 17.27
CA CYS A 19 0.05 -43.58 18.32
C CYS A 19 0.20 -42.11 17.84
N GLY A 20 -0.01 -41.82 16.55
CA GLY A 20 0.04 -40.48 15.97
C GLY A 20 1.42 -40.02 15.47
N HIS A 21 2.49 -40.77 15.75
CA HIS A 21 3.83 -40.44 15.24
C HIS A 21 3.98 -40.78 13.75
N ILE A 22 4.72 -39.95 13.03
CA ILE A 22 4.87 -40.01 11.57
C ILE A 22 6.32 -40.40 11.20
N PHE A 23 6.45 -41.30 10.23
CA PHE A 23 7.73 -41.80 9.73
C PHE A 23 7.69 -41.98 8.21
N CYS A 24 8.84 -42.13 7.56
CA CYS A 24 8.88 -42.68 6.20
C CYS A 24 8.41 -44.14 6.25
N LEU A 25 7.57 -44.56 5.31
CA LEU A 25 7.06 -45.93 5.25
C LEU A 25 8.19 -46.96 5.24
N ALA A 26 9.19 -46.77 4.38
CA ALA A 26 10.34 -47.67 4.28
C ALA A 26 11.16 -47.75 5.59
N CYS A 27 11.22 -46.65 6.35
CA CYS A 27 11.96 -46.61 7.62
C CYS A 27 11.24 -47.39 8.70
N ILE A 28 9.92 -47.20 8.85
CA ILE A 28 9.17 -47.94 9.86
C ILE A 28 9.07 -49.44 9.51
N GLU A 29 8.98 -49.80 8.23
CA GLU A 29 8.98 -51.22 7.83
C GLU A 29 10.30 -51.91 8.14
N LYS A 30 11.45 -51.24 7.92
CA LYS A 30 12.76 -51.73 8.35
C LYS A 30 12.85 -51.87 9.88
N TRP A 31 12.25 -50.93 10.62
CA TRP A 31 12.17 -51.01 12.07
C TRP A 31 11.39 -52.25 12.53
N PHE A 32 10.23 -52.54 11.92
CA PHE A 32 9.49 -53.78 12.19
C PHE A 32 10.33 -55.03 11.87
N ALA A 33 11.05 -55.04 10.75
CA ALA A 33 11.91 -56.17 10.37
C ALA A 33 13.07 -56.39 11.35
N PHE A 34 13.63 -55.32 11.91
CA PHE A 34 14.74 -55.39 12.87
C PHE A 34 14.27 -55.73 14.30
N SER A 35 13.24 -55.04 14.80
CA SER A 35 12.81 -55.15 16.20
C SER A 35 11.86 -56.32 16.47
N ALA A 36 11.23 -56.88 15.42
CA ALA A 36 10.17 -57.87 15.54
C ALA A 36 10.13 -58.83 14.33
N PRO A 37 11.23 -59.55 14.00
CA PRO A 37 11.35 -60.34 12.77
C PRO A 37 10.27 -61.43 12.58
N HIS A 38 9.58 -61.83 13.64
CA HIS A 38 8.48 -62.81 13.61
C HIS A 38 7.18 -62.31 14.28
N GLN A 39 7.07 -61.01 14.59
CA GLN A 39 5.91 -60.45 15.29
C GLN A 39 5.28 -59.29 14.48
N LEU A 40 3.94 -59.25 14.47
CA LEU A 40 3.16 -58.18 13.83
C LEU A 40 3.08 -56.89 14.67
N VAL A 41 3.71 -56.89 15.85
CA VAL A 41 3.72 -55.80 16.83
C VAL A 41 5.16 -55.37 17.07
N CYS A 42 5.40 -54.07 17.03
CA CYS A 42 6.68 -53.49 17.48
C CYS A 42 6.43 -52.29 18.40
N LYS A 43 7.51 -51.74 18.95
CA LYS A 43 7.48 -50.53 19.76
C LYS A 43 7.74 -49.30 18.90
N CYS A 44 6.92 -48.27 19.06
CA CYS A 44 7.13 -47.00 18.40
C CYS A 44 8.50 -46.39 18.81
N PRO A 45 9.36 -45.98 17.86
CA PRO A 45 10.65 -45.38 18.18
C PRO A 45 10.58 -44.11 19.06
N ASN A 46 9.49 -43.35 18.94
CA ASN A 46 9.36 -42.06 19.64
C ASN A 46 8.75 -42.18 21.04
N CYS A 47 7.74 -43.02 21.22
CA CYS A 47 6.97 -43.07 22.47
C CYS A 47 6.89 -44.46 23.12
N ASN A 48 7.52 -45.48 22.52
CA ASN A 48 7.56 -46.85 23.05
C ASN A 48 6.17 -47.50 23.31
N LEU A 49 5.11 -46.95 22.69
CA LEU A 49 3.80 -47.59 22.63
C LEU A 49 3.81 -48.74 21.63
N ALA A 50 2.99 -49.77 21.89
CA ALA A 50 2.82 -50.88 20.97
C ALA A 50 2.12 -50.42 19.69
N ILE A 51 2.71 -50.72 18.55
CA ILE A 51 2.18 -50.40 17.22
C ILE A 51 2.09 -51.67 16.38
N TYR A 52 0.98 -51.82 15.66
CA TYR A 52 0.71 -52.97 14.80
C TYR A 52 1.02 -52.61 13.36
N LYS A 53 1.58 -53.55 12.58
CA LYS A 53 1.85 -53.32 11.15
C LYS A 53 0.57 -52.97 10.37
N SER A 54 -0.55 -53.61 10.69
CA SER A 54 -1.88 -53.30 10.13
C SER A 54 -2.44 -51.94 10.55
N GLY A 55 -1.89 -51.33 11.61
CA GLY A 55 -2.28 -50.03 12.11
C GLY A 55 -1.51 -48.86 11.47
N LEU A 56 -0.56 -49.14 10.58
CA LEU A 56 0.13 -48.12 9.81
C LEU A 56 -0.80 -47.57 8.73
N ARG A 57 -1.00 -46.26 8.72
CA ARG A 57 -1.80 -45.58 7.70
C ARG A 57 -0.93 -44.66 6.87
N LYS A 58 -0.95 -44.82 5.54
CA LYS A 58 -0.31 -43.87 4.64
C LYS A 58 -1.01 -42.52 4.78
N VAL A 59 -0.21 -41.47 4.98
CA VAL A 59 -0.68 -40.10 5.07
C VAL A 59 -0.35 -39.44 3.74
N TYR A 60 -1.39 -39.21 2.94
CA TYR A 60 -1.28 -38.38 1.76
C TYR A 60 -1.48 -36.93 2.20
N ILE A 61 -0.38 -36.22 2.38
CA ILE A 61 -0.46 -34.77 2.39
C ILE A 61 -0.60 -34.38 0.93
N SER A 62 -1.81 -34.00 0.51
CA SER A 62 -2.02 -33.33 -0.76
C SER A 62 -1.35 -31.95 -0.67
N GLN A 63 -0.03 -31.92 -0.76
CA GLN A 63 0.63 -30.75 -1.30
C GLN A 63 0.18 -30.71 -2.75
N SER A 64 -0.94 -30.04 -3.03
CA SER A 64 -1.20 -29.65 -4.41
C SER A 64 0.01 -28.83 -4.81
N GLU A 65 0.74 -29.26 -5.84
CA GLU A 65 1.96 -28.60 -6.32
C GLU A 65 1.72 -27.08 -6.48
N ALA A 66 0.51 -26.70 -6.89
CA ALA A 66 0.00 -25.33 -6.91
C ALA A 66 0.18 -24.56 -5.59
N LEU A 67 -0.15 -25.15 -4.42
CA LEU A 67 0.00 -24.49 -3.12
C LEU A 67 1.47 -24.36 -2.72
N VAL A 68 2.34 -25.30 -3.13
CA VAL A 68 3.78 -25.21 -2.86
C VAL A 68 4.40 -24.11 -3.71
N GLU A 69 3.98 -24.01 -4.98
CA GLU A 69 4.40 -22.95 -5.89
C GLU A 69 3.93 -21.58 -5.41
N GLU A 70 2.66 -21.44 -5.01
CA GLU A 70 2.12 -20.23 -4.40
C GLU A 70 2.87 -19.83 -3.12
N LEU A 71 3.15 -20.78 -2.21
CA LEU A 71 3.94 -20.50 -1.01
C LEU A 71 5.37 -20.05 -1.33
N SER A 72 5.97 -20.59 -2.38
CA SER A 72 7.30 -20.19 -2.82
C SER A 72 7.30 -18.78 -3.40
N ALA A 73 6.29 -18.44 -4.21
CA ALA A 73 6.11 -17.12 -4.77
C ALA A 73 5.83 -16.07 -3.68
N LEU A 74 4.94 -16.37 -2.73
CA LEU A 74 4.67 -15.48 -1.59
C LEU A 74 5.95 -15.22 -0.78
N ARG A 75 6.79 -16.24 -0.59
CA ARG A 75 8.04 -16.11 0.16
C ARG A 75 9.04 -15.18 -0.51
N ILE A 76 9.06 -15.14 -1.85
CA ILE A 76 9.89 -14.19 -2.61
C ILE A 76 9.33 -12.77 -2.42
N GLN A 77 8.02 -12.59 -2.58
CA GLN A 77 7.38 -11.29 -2.37
C GLN A 77 7.63 -10.71 -0.99
N VAL A 78 7.57 -11.53 0.07
CA VAL A 78 7.88 -11.08 1.44
C VAL A 78 9.32 -10.59 1.56
N LYS A 79 10.29 -11.29 0.94
CA LYS A 79 11.69 -10.87 0.96
C LYS A 79 11.91 -9.54 0.22
N ASP A 80 11.26 -9.38 -0.93
CA ASP A 80 11.37 -8.14 -1.72
C ASP A 80 10.73 -6.97 -0.95
N LEU A 81 9.60 -7.21 -0.28
CA LEU A 81 8.94 -6.23 0.56
C LEU A 81 9.80 -5.85 1.77
N ASP A 82 10.46 -6.81 2.41
CA ASP A 82 11.40 -6.55 3.51
C ASP A 82 12.60 -5.72 3.05
N ALA A 83 13.14 -6.02 1.87
CA ALA A 83 14.21 -5.21 1.27
C ALA A 83 13.75 -3.77 0.99
N CYS A 84 12.55 -3.61 0.43
CA CYS A 84 11.96 -2.29 0.17
C CYS A 84 11.73 -1.50 1.47
N ASN A 85 11.15 -2.14 2.50
CA ASN A 85 10.92 -1.52 3.80
C ASN A 85 12.23 -1.06 4.46
N ASN A 86 13.30 -1.86 4.38
CA ASN A 86 14.60 -1.48 4.90
C ASN A 86 15.19 -0.28 4.15
N SER A 87 15.08 -0.24 2.82
CA SER A 87 15.51 0.91 2.02
C SER A 87 14.75 2.18 2.39
N LEU A 88 13.42 2.11 2.47
CA LEU A 88 12.58 3.24 2.84
C LEU A 88 12.91 3.74 4.25
N LYS A 89 13.17 2.82 5.19
CA LYS A 89 13.59 3.17 6.54
C LYS A 89 14.90 3.96 6.54
N THR A 90 15.87 3.58 5.72
CA THR A 90 17.13 4.32 5.62
C THR A 90 16.95 5.72 5.02
N GLU A 91 16.06 5.90 4.03
CA GLU A 91 15.74 7.22 3.49
C GLU A 91 15.06 8.10 4.54
N VAL A 92 14.12 7.56 5.32
CA VAL A 92 13.46 8.30 6.41
C VAL A 92 14.47 8.73 7.48
N GLU A 93 15.43 7.87 7.82
CA GLU A 93 16.51 8.23 8.75
C GLU A 93 17.40 9.32 8.16
N GLY A 94 17.74 9.26 6.87
CA GLY A 94 18.49 10.31 6.17
C GLY A 94 17.79 11.67 6.20
N LEU A 95 16.52 11.72 5.80
CA LEU A 95 15.72 12.94 5.83
C LEU A 95 15.58 13.52 7.25
N ARG A 96 15.51 12.67 8.27
CA ARG A 96 15.50 13.11 9.66
C ARG A 96 16.79 13.83 10.03
N THR A 97 17.94 13.29 9.63
CA THR A 97 19.24 13.93 9.90
C THR A 97 19.40 15.27 9.18
N GLU A 98 18.91 15.38 7.94
CA GLU A 98 18.88 16.66 7.22
C GLU A 98 18.01 17.68 7.95
N LEU A 99 16.82 17.28 8.41
CA LEU A 99 15.92 18.15 9.17
C LEU A 99 16.56 18.65 10.47
N GLU A 100 17.24 17.78 11.21
CA GLU A 100 18.00 18.17 12.40
C GLU A 100 19.13 19.16 12.06
N GLY A 101 19.80 18.97 10.92
CA GLY A 101 20.78 19.93 10.40
C GLY A 101 20.20 21.33 10.16
N TYR A 102 19.04 21.41 9.50
CA TYR A 102 18.36 22.69 9.30
C TYR A 102 17.91 23.34 10.62
N GLN A 103 17.42 22.56 11.57
CA GLN A 103 17.03 23.07 12.89
C GLN A 103 18.23 23.68 13.63
N ASN A 104 19.38 23.00 13.62
CA ASN A 104 20.61 23.52 14.25
C ASN A 104 21.09 24.82 13.61
N LEU A 105 21.08 24.90 12.28
CA LEU A 105 21.44 26.12 11.55
C LEU A 105 20.50 27.29 11.88
N THR A 106 19.21 27.00 12.04
CA THR A 106 18.21 28.02 12.40
C THR A 106 18.46 28.56 13.81
N VAL A 107 18.86 27.70 14.75
CA VAL A 107 19.24 28.09 16.11
C VAL A 107 20.51 28.95 16.12
N GLU A 108 21.51 28.60 15.31
CA GLU A 108 22.76 29.36 15.17
C GLU A 108 22.49 30.77 14.58
N LEU A 109 21.73 30.85 13.50
CA LEU A 109 21.30 32.12 12.91
C LEU A 109 20.46 32.97 13.88
N LEU A 110 19.60 32.35 14.68
CA LEU A 110 18.84 33.03 15.73
C LEU A 110 19.78 33.60 16.80
N ALA A 111 20.79 32.86 17.24
CA ALA A 111 21.77 33.32 18.21
C ALA A 111 22.57 34.53 17.69
N ASP A 112 22.95 34.54 16.42
CA ASP A 112 23.65 35.66 15.78
C ASP A 112 22.78 36.92 15.63
N MET A 113 21.46 36.79 15.57
CA MET A 113 20.57 37.96 15.60
C MET A 113 20.40 38.55 17.01
N TYR A 114 20.71 37.80 18.06
CA TYR A 114 20.67 38.23 19.47
C TYR A 114 22.01 38.83 19.94
N VAL A 115 22.71 39.56 19.07
CA VAL A 115 23.85 40.40 19.49
C VAL A 115 23.35 41.47 20.46
N GLU A 116 23.89 41.43 21.68
CA GLU A 116 23.78 42.46 22.72
C GLU A 116 24.27 43.82 22.17
N ASN A 117 23.36 44.59 21.55
CA ASN A 117 23.49 46.03 21.49
C ASN A 117 22.19 46.60 22.04
N ASP A 118 22.25 46.77 23.35
CA ASP A 118 21.39 47.59 24.18
C ASP A 118 21.30 48.99 23.53
N ASP A 119 20.12 49.37 23.04
CA ASP A 119 19.69 50.79 22.97
C ASP A 119 18.25 50.99 22.46
N GLN A 120 17.56 50.01 21.84
CA GLN A 120 16.09 50.07 21.63
C GLN A 120 15.39 48.69 21.58
N PRO A 121 14.80 48.21 22.69
CA PRO A 121 14.17 46.87 22.76
C PRO A 121 12.71 46.81 22.29
N GLN A 122 12.03 47.95 22.13
CA GLN A 122 10.56 47.95 22.07
C GLN A 122 9.99 47.77 20.65
N GLU A 123 10.62 48.34 19.60
CA GLU A 123 10.18 48.17 18.21
C GLU A 123 10.55 46.78 17.63
N ARG A 124 11.71 46.21 17.99
CA ARG A 124 12.14 44.90 17.49
C ARG A 124 11.25 43.75 17.96
N ASN A 125 10.76 43.79 19.19
CA ASN A 125 9.85 42.77 19.72
C ASN A 125 8.49 42.78 19.00
N THR A 126 8.03 43.95 18.56
CA THR A 126 6.79 44.07 17.78
C THR A 126 6.97 43.46 16.39
N VAL A 127 8.06 43.79 15.70
CA VAL A 127 8.37 43.26 14.35
C VAL A 127 8.65 41.76 14.40
N ALA A 128 9.44 41.27 15.35
CA ALA A 128 9.73 39.85 15.49
C ALA A 128 8.47 39.04 15.86
N SER A 129 7.60 39.55 16.73
CA SER A 129 6.32 38.89 17.05
C SER A 129 5.34 38.90 15.87
N ALA A 130 5.33 39.97 15.06
CA ALA A 130 4.51 40.06 13.85
C ALA A 130 5.00 39.08 12.77
N ILE A 131 6.32 38.97 12.57
CA ILE A 131 6.93 38.01 11.64
C ILE A 131 6.67 36.58 12.13
N TYR A 132 6.88 36.28 13.41
CA TYR A 132 6.62 34.95 13.97
C TYR A 132 5.14 34.57 13.90
N SER A 133 4.22 35.52 14.14
CA SER A 133 2.77 35.32 13.97
C SER A 133 2.41 35.06 12.50
N THR A 134 3.02 35.77 11.56
CA THR A 134 2.77 35.62 10.13
C THR A 134 3.32 34.28 9.61
N ILE A 135 4.53 33.91 10.00
CA ILE A 135 5.12 32.60 9.67
C ILE A 135 4.27 31.48 10.29
N LYS A 136 3.87 31.60 11.55
CA LYS A 136 3.03 30.62 12.23
C LYS A 136 1.67 30.45 11.56
N THR A 137 1.03 31.53 11.12
CA THR A 137 -0.27 31.46 10.42
C THR A 137 -0.15 30.90 9.01
N VAL A 138 0.94 31.17 8.29
CA VAL A 138 1.21 30.57 6.97
C VAL A 138 1.51 29.08 7.11
N PHE A 139 2.40 28.68 8.02
CA PHE A 139 2.73 27.26 8.25
C PHE A 139 1.56 26.44 8.82
N LEU A 140 0.75 27.00 9.73
CA LEU A 140 -0.47 26.33 10.22
C LEU A 140 -1.53 26.19 9.12
N ARG A 141 -1.62 27.16 8.21
CA ARG A 141 -2.54 27.07 7.06
C ARG A 141 -2.09 25.99 6.09
N ASP A 142 -0.79 25.87 5.85
CA ASP A 142 -0.22 24.84 4.98
C ASP A 142 -0.30 23.45 5.63
N ALA A 143 -0.19 23.33 6.95
CA ALA A 143 -0.43 22.08 7.68
C ALA A 143 -1.91 21.66 7.66
N CYS A 144 -2.85 22.61 7.80
CA CYS A 144 -4.28 22.33 7.62
C CYS A 144 -4.63 21.98 6.17
N LEU A 145 -3.98 22.61 5.19
CA LEU A 145 -4.12 22.26 3.78
C LEU A 145 -3.55 20.87 3.50
N LEU A 146 -2.37 20.52 4.02
CA LEU A 146 -1.81 19.16 3.90
C LEU A 146 -2.73 18.12 4.56
N GLY A 147 -3.29 18.42 5.73
CA GLY A 147 -4.25 17.54 6.41
C GLY A 147 -5.53 17.34 5.60
N ALA A 148 -6.07 18.41 5.00
CA ALA A 148 -7.24 18.34 4.14
C ALA A 148 -6.94 17.59 2.82
N VAL A 149 -5.75 17.79 2.25
CA VAL A 149 -5.28 17.10 1.04
C VAL A 149 -5.04 15.62 1.31
N SER A 150 -4.45 15.26 2.44
CA SER A 150 -4.26 13.86 2.84
C SER A 150 -5.60 13.17 3.07
N ALA A 151 -6.52 13.79 3.82
CA ALA A 151 -7.85 13.22 4.05
C ALA A 151 -8.65 13.09 2.74
N PHE A 152 -8.48 14.04 1.83
CA PHE A 152 -9.08 13.99 0.50
C PHE A 152 -8.43 12.92 -0.38
N TYR A 153 -7.11 12.77 -0.34
CA TYR A 153 -6.37 11.73 -1.04
C TYR A 153 -6.76 10.34 -0.53
N ASP A 154 -6.88 10.15 0.79
CA ASP A 154 -7.34 8.90 1.39
C ASP A 154 -8.80 8.59 1.03
N ALA A 155 -9.67 9.61 0.99
CA ALA A 155 -11.05 9.45 0.54
C ALA A 155 -11.13 9.08 -0.96
N VAL A 156 -10.33 9.74 -1.80
CA VAL A 156 -10.29 9.50 -3.25
C VAL A 156 -9.63 8.16 -3.58
N THR A 157 -8.60 7.75 -2.86
CA THR A 157 -7.96 6.43 -3.05
C THR A 157 -8.84 5.31 -2.52
N SER A 158 -9.55 5.50 -1.41
CA SER A 158 -10.56 4.57 -0.89
C SER A 158 -11.73 4.38 -1.86
N VAL A 159 -12.34 5.48 -2.29
CA VAL A 159 -13.47 5.46 -3.23
C VAL A 159 -13.01 5.01 -4.62
N GLY A 160 -11.86 5.49 -5.08
CA GLY A 160 -11.26 5.15 -6.37
C GLY A 160 -10.84 3.69 -6.46
N SER A 161 -10.27 3.12 -5.41
CA SER A 161 -9.91 1.69 -5.38
C SER A 161 -11.16 0.79 -5.35
N ALA A 162 -12.21 1.17 -4.63
CA ALA A 162 -13.48 0.45 -4.65
C ALA A 162 -14.16 0.51 -6.03
N LEU A 163 -14.18 1.69 -6.67
CA LEU A 163 -14.71 1.87 -8.02
C LEU A 163 -13.88 1.16 -9.08
N LEU A 164 -12.55 1.16 -8.97
CA LEU A 164 -11.65 0.38 -9.82
C LEU A 164 -11.90 -1.12 -9.67
N LEU A 165 -12.01 -1.63 -8.44
CA LEU A 165 -12.30 -3.04 -8.22
C LEU A 165 -13.66 -3.42 -8.81
N GLN A 166 -14.68 -2.58 -8.62
CA GLN A 166 -16.02 -2.82 -9.15
C GLN A 166 -16.06 -2.76 -10.69
N THR A 167 -15.31 -1.84 -11.30
CA THR A 167 -15.20 -1.77 -12.77
C THR A 167 -14.40 -2.93 -13.36
N VAL A 168 -13.34 -3.38 -12.69
CA VAL A 168 -12.59 -4.59 -13.08
C VAL A 168 -13.47 -5.84 -12.98
N LEU A 169 -14.22 -5.99 -11.89
CA LEU A 169 -15.14 -7.13 -11.72
C LEU A 169 -16.26 -7.12 -12.77
N LEU A 170 -16.83 -5.95 -13.06
CA LEU A 170 -17.81 -5.80 -14.15
C LEU A 170 -17.17 -6.09 -15.52
N GLY A 171 -15.92 -5.69 -15.75
CA GLY A 171 -15.16 -6.01 -16.94
C GLY A 171 -14.95 -7.51 -17.12
N ILE A 172 -14.55 -8.21 -16.05
CA ILE A 172 -14.39 -9.68 -16.04
C ILE A 172 -15.72 -10.37 -16.33
N GLU A 173 -16.81 -9.94 -15.68
CA GLU A 173 -18.14 -10.51 -15.91
C GLU A 173 -18.61 -10.26 -17.36
N LEU A 174 -18.27 -9.12 -17.93
CA LEU A 174 -18.62 -8.75 -19.31
C LEU A 174 -17.82 -9.58 -20.32
N VAL A 175 -16.52 -9.78 -20.10
CA VAL A 175 -15.68 -10.69 -20.90
C VAL A 175 -16.23 -12.12 -20.82
N TRP A 176 -16.54 -12.60 -19.61
CA TRP A 176 -17.15 -13.92 -19.41
C TRP A 176 -18.48 -14.09 -20.16
N ARG A 177 -19.35 -13.08 -20.14
CA ARG A 177 -20.63 -13.10 -20.86
C ARG A 177 -20.46 -13.03 -22.37
N VAL A 178 -19.51 -12.23 -22.88
CA VAL A 178 -19.20 -12.13 -24.32
C VAL A 178 -18.64 -13.44 -24.86
N VAL A 179 -17.75 -14.10 -24.11
CA VAL A 179 -17.17 -15.40 -24.49
C VAL A 179 -18.24 -16.49 -24.52
N ASN A 180 -19.21 -16.46 -23.60
CA ASN A 180 -20.22 -17.51 -23.48
C ASN A 180 -21.51 -17.26 -24.31
N ARG A 181 -21.84 -16.01 -24.67
CA ARG A 181 -23.07 -15.65 -25.41
C ARG A 181 -22.88 -14.44 -26.35
N PRO A 182 -22.34 -14.64 -27.56
CA PRO A 182 -21.95 -13.53 -28.45
C PRO A 182 -23.12 -12.80 -29.14
N GLU A 183 -24.25 -13.46 -29.42
CA GLU A 183 -25.27 -12.94 -30.36
C GLU A 183 -26.21 -11.85 -29.79
N GLU A 184 -26.31 -11.67 -28.46
CA GLU A 184 -27.19 -10.66 -27.83
C GLU A 184 -26.43 -9.55 -27.07
N CYS A 185 -25.10 -9.61 -26.99
CA CYS A 185 -24.33 -8.83 -26.01
C CYS A 185 -23.64 -7.57 -26.55
N LEU A 186 -23.45 -7.41 -27.86
CA LEU A 186 -22.65 -6.31 -28.43
C LEU A 186 -23.21 -4.91 -28.11
N ARG A 187 -24.53 -4.72 -28.18
CA ARG A 187 -25.16 -3.42 -27.89
C ARG A 187 -25.08 -3.06 -26.39
N LYS A 188 -25.19 -4.05 -25.50
CA LYS A 188 -25.00 -3.85 -24.05
C LYS A 188 -23.53 -3.57 -23.72
N ALA A 189 -22.61 -4.30 -24.34
CA ALA A 189 -21.17 -4.08 -24.20
C ALA A 189 -20.76 -2.66 -24.65
N ALA A 190 -21.30 -2.18 -25.78
CA ALA A 190 -21.04 -0.80 -26.24
C ALA A 190 -21.53 0.26 -25.26
N LEU A 191 -22.71 0.07 -24.64
CA LEU A 191 -23.23 0.97 -23.61
C LEU A 191 -22.32 0.98 -22.36
N TYR A 192 -21.84 -0.18 -21.93
CA TYR A 192 -20.91 -0.28 -20.79
C TYR A 192 -19.56 0.38 -21.08
N VAL A 193 -19.00 0.17 -22.27
CA VAL A 193 -17.76 0.83 -22.68
C VAL A 193 -17.95 2.35 -22.69
N TRP A 194 -19.07 2.84 -23.21
CA TRP A 194 -19.37 4.27 -23.23
C TRP A 194 -19.49 4.87 -21.82
N ILE A 195 -20.26 4.24 -20.93
CA ILE A 195 -20.40 4.67 -19.52
C ILE A 195 -19.04 4.68 -18.83
N PHE A 196 -18.21 3.66 -19.07
CA PHE A 196 -16.88 3.56 -18.49
C PHE A 196 -15.96 4.69 -18.99
N THR A 197 -15.95 4.96 -20.30
CA THR A 197 -15.14 6.05 -20.86
C THR A 197 -15.58 7.42 -20.34
N ASP A 198 -16.88 7.65 -20.16
CA ASP A 198 -17.43 8.92 -19.65
C ASP A 198 -17.09 9.11 -18.16
N PHE A 199 -17.15 8.03 -17.38
CA PHE A 199 -16.75 8.03 -15.97
C PHE A 199 -15.26 8.32 -15.81
N VAL A 200 -14.38 7.65 -16.58
CA VAL A 200 -12.93 7.87 -16.54
C VAL A 200 -12.59 9.30 -16.96
N ALA A 201 -13.22 9.81 -18.03
CA ALA A 201 -13.04 11.20 -18.45
C ALA A 201 -13.44 12.19 -17.35
N SER A 202 -14.59 11.97 -16.71
CA SER A 202 -15.07 12.81 -15.60
C SER A 202 -14.13 12.79 -14.39
N ALA A 203 -13.60 11.62 -14.04
CA ALA A 203 -12.63 11.47 -12.94
C ALA A 203 -11.30 12.17 -13.25
N MET A 204 -10.80 12.06 -14.49
CA MET A 204 -9.60 12.77 -14.92
C MET A 204 -9.79 14.28 -14.89
N ILE A 205 -10.93 14.79 -15.34
CA ILE A 205 -11.26 16.23 -15.27
C ILE A 205 -11.26 16.69 -13.81
N LEU A 206 -11.90 15.94 -12.90
CA LEU A 206 -11.94 16.29 -11.48
C LEU A 206 -10.53 16.31 -10.88
N ALA A 207 -9.67 15.34 -11.20
CA ALA A 207 -8.29 15.29 -10.72
C ALA A 207 -7.47 16.49 -11.20
N VAL A 208 -7.58 16.85 -12.49
CA VAL A 208 -6.95 18.07 -13.04
C VAL A 208 -7.51 19.33 -12.38
N VAL A 209 -8.82 19.36 -12.11
CA VAL A 209 -9.46 20.48 -11.41
C VAL A 209 -8.87 20.68 -10.01
N LEU A 210 -8.70 19.59 -9.28
CA LEU A 210 -8.13 19.61 -7.95
C LEU A 210 -6.63 19.97 -7.96
N LEU A 211 -5.86 19.41 -8.90
CA LEU A 211 -4.45 19.73 -9.06
C LEU A 211 -4.21 21.23 -9.32
N GLY A 212 -5.01 21.86 -10.18
CA GLY A 212 -4.88 23.30 -10.42
C GLY A 212 -5.30 24.17 -9.23
N VAL A 213 -6.32 23.76 -8.48
CA VAL A 213 -6.68 24.44 -7.21
C VAL A 213 -5.56 24.33 -6.18
N LEU A 214 -4.86 23.18 -6.13
CA LEU A 214 -3.77 22.93 -5.19
C LEU A 214 -2.46 23.64 -5.58
N CYS A 215 -2.10 23.66 -6.86
CA CYS A 215 -0.90 24.33 -7.33
C CYS A 215 -1.03 25.85 -7.38
N GLY A 216 -2.27 26.40 -7.34
CA GLY A 216 -2.51 27.84 -7.47
C GLY A 216 -2.15 28.42 -8.85
N ASP A 217 -1.71 27.57 -9.77
CA ASP A 217 -1.33 27.92 -11.13
C ASP A 217 -2.48 27.59 -12.09
N TYR A 218 -3.36 28.58 -12.26
CA TYR A 218 -4.56 28.48 -13.09
C TYR A 218 -4.25 28.58 -14.59
N ASP A 219 -3.03 28.95 -14.98
CA ASP A 219 -2.67 29.12 -16.39
C ASP A 219 -2.45 27.77 -17.07
N CYS A 220 -1.88 26.79 -16.35
CA CYS A 220 -1.77 25.41 -16.82
C CYS A 220 -3.14 24.73 -16.99
N MET A 221 -4.14 25.09 -16.17
CA MET A 221 -5.51 24.59 -16.28
C MET A 221 -6.24 25.07 -17.52
N VAL A 222 -6.10 26.35 -17.85
CA VAL A 222 -6.81 26.97 -18.98
C VAL A 222 -6.34 26.34 -20.29
N ILE A 223 -5.03 26.12 -20.45
CA ILE A 223 -4.46 25.45 -21.63
C ILE A 223 -5.03 24.03 -21.80
N TRP A 224 -5.17 23.28 -20.70
CA TRP A 224 -5.69 21.91 -20.76
C TRP A 224 -7.20 21.86 -21.07
N LEU A 225 -7.99 22.77 -20.48
CA LEU A 225 -9.42 22.85 -20.70
C LEU A 225 -9.79 23.38 -22.10
N ASP A 226 -8.97 24.26 -22.67
CA ASP A 226 -9.14 24.73 -24.05
C ASP A 226 -8.99 23.61 -25.08
N PHE A 227 -8.13 22.61 -24.82
CA PHE A 227 -7.93 21.47 -25.71
C PHE A 227 -8.98 20.35 -25.52
N GLY A 228 -9.52 20.17 -24.31
CA GLY A 228 -10.39 19.04 -23.99
C GLY A 228 -11.87 19.36 -23.84
N TYR A 229 -12.23 20.46 -23.17
CA TYR A 229 -13.60 20.73 -22.71
C TYR A 229 -13.88 22.25 -22.62
N PRO A 230 -14.07 22.94 -23.76
CA PRO A 230 -14.19 24.40 -23.82
C PRO A 230 -15.36 25.00 -23.04
N ARG A 231 -16.38 24.19 -22.69
CA ARG A 231 -17.52 24.63 -21.86
C ARG A 231 -17.14 24.91 -20.41
N LEU A 232 -16.02 24.38 -19.92
CA LEU A 232 -15.56 24.54 -18.54
C LEU A 232 -14.59 25.73 -18.39
N CYS A 233 -14.06 26.29 -19.48
CA CYS A 233 -13.14 27.43 -19.45
C CYS A 233 -13.75 28.66 -18.76
N GLY A 234 -15.04 28.92 -18.98
CA GLY A 234 -15.74 30.03 -18.31
C GLY A 234 -15.83 29.88 -16.79
N LEU A 235 -15.82 28.64 -16.27
CA LEU A 235 -15.82 28.37 -14.83
C LEU A 235 -14.44 28.70 -14.21
N VAL A 236 -13.36 28.32 -14.89
CA VAL A 236 -11.99 28.57 -14.45
C VAL A 236 -11.62 30.05 -14.52
N GLU A 237 -12.03 30.77 -15.56
CA GLU A 237 -11.87 32.24 -15.59
C GLU A 237 -12.64 32.93 -14.46
N CYS A 238 -13.82 32.43 -14.09
CA CYS A 238 -14.61 32.95 -12.99
C CYS A 238 -13.90 32.75 -11.64
N MET A 239 -13.29 31.58 -11.43
CA MET A 239 -12.47 31.29 -10.25
C MET A 239 -11.21 32.17 -10.20
N LYS A 240 -10.52 32.35 -11.33
CA LYS A 240 -9.35 33.24 -11.45
C LYS A 240 -9.71 34.68 -11.06
N ARG A 241 -10.82 35.22 -11.56
CA ARG A 241 -11.28 36.59 -11.18
C ARG A 241 -11.63 36.71 -9.69
N ARG A 242 -12.28 35.70 -9.09
CA ARG A 242 -12.61 35.70 -7.66
C ARG A 242 -11.35 35.63 -6.79
N SER A 243 -10.37 34.82 -7.17
CA SER A 243 -9.06 34.71 -6.52
C SER A 243 -8.32 36.05 -6.55
N SER A 244 -8.19 36.67 -7.73
CA SER A 244 -7.53 37.97 -7.89
C SER A 244 -8.25 39.09 -7.14
N ALA A 245 -9.59 39.12 -7.12
CA ALA A 245 -10.36 40.11 -6.38
C ALA A 245 -10.19 39.98 -4.85
N TYR A 246 -9.96 38.76 -4.34
CA TYR A 246 -9.69 38.50 -2.93
C TYR A 246 -8.29 38.95 -2.51
N LEU A 247 -7.30 38.82 -3.40
CA LEU A 247 -5.94 39.32 -3.19
C LEU A 247 -5.87 40.86 -3.22
N VAL A 248 -6.61 41.51 -4.12
CA VAL A 248 -6.65 42.98 -4.22
C VAL A 248 -7.31 43.61 -2.99
N ARG A 249 -8.44 43.08 -2.49
CA ARG A 249 -9.08 43.60 -1.25
C ARG A 249 -8.19 43.49 -0.02
N ARG A 250 -7.30 42.51 0.04
CA ARG A 250 -6.38 42.31 1.16
C ARG A 250 -5.22 43.31 1.16
N PHE A 251 -4.87 43.86 -0.01
CA PHE A 251 -3.85 44.90 -0.14
C PHE A 251 -4.39 46.31 0.16
N ASP A 252 -5.70 46.55 -0.03
CA ASP A 252 -6.34 47.83 0.31
C ASP A 252 -6.71 47.96 1.82
N GLU A 253 -6.67 46.86 2.58
CA GLU A 253 -6.97 46.81 4.02
C GLU A 253 -5.71 46.79 4.93
N GLN A 254 -4.51 46.92 4.37
CA GLN A 254 -3.22 47.09 5.09
C GLN A 254 -2.71 48.53 4.96
#